data_AF-A0A955C1E9-F1
#
_entry.id   AF-A0A955C1E9-F1
#
_cell.length_a   1.000
_cell.length_b   1.000
_cell.length_c   1.000
_cell.angle_alpha   90.00
_cell.angle_beta   90.00
_cell.angle_gamma   90.00
#
_symmetry.space_group_name_H-M   'P 1'
#
loop_
_entity.id
_entity.type
_entity.pdbx_description
1 polymer ?
#
loop_
_entity_poly.entity_id
_entity_poly.type
_entity_poly.pdbx_seq_one_letter_code
_entity_poly.pdbx_strand_id
1 'polypeptide(L)'
;MKNPFATVYETGRQRQKHLGFLAVGILSLGMFAGCGSGASSAETEGSSLKPLAVLYGRYIGQHRGQPPASEAEFKEFIRSFEPPALKSLGVHDVDQLFVSQRDGQPFVVLYGEKSKALGPAGAPIVAYEKQGIGGRRFVASESGAVEEMDEEQFRALVPNP
;
A
#
# COMPACT_ATOMS: atom_id res chain seq x y z
N MET A 1 45.21 22.71 -32.99
CA MET A 1 44.96 23.05 -31.57
C MET A 1 45.14 21.79 -30.75
N LYS A 2 46.12 21.78 -29.84
CA LYS A 2 46.53 20.64 -29.01
C LYS A 2 45.91 20.82 -27.62
N ASN A 3 45.12 19.87 -27.14
CA ASN A 3 44.63 19.85 -25.77
C ASN A 3 45.52 18.94 -24.92
N PRO A 4 46.19 19.47 -23.88
CA PRO A 4 47.01 18.72 -22.96
C PRO A 4 46.22 18.41 -21.67
N PHE A 5 45.81 17.16 -21.47
CA PHE A 5 45.42 16.69 -20.13
C PHE A 5 45.93 15.27 -19.95
N ALA A 6 47.16 15.19 -19.47
CA ALA A 6 47.68 14.06 -18.75
C ALA A 6 47.52 14.38 -17.26
N THR A 7 46.80 13.54 -16.49
CA THR A 7 47.17 13.29 -15.09
C THR A 7 46.64 11.92 -14.67
N VAL A 8 47.60 11.05 -14.40
CA VAL A 8 47.54 9.73 -13.78
C VAL A 8 46.89 9.82 -12.39
N TYR A 9 45.97 8.92 -12.06
CA TYR A 9 45.59 8.67 -10.67
C TYR A 9 45.89 7.22 -10.29
N GLU A 10 46.59 7.13 -9.17
CA GLU A 10 47.39 6.00 -8.69
C GLU A 10 46.55 4.83 -8.16
N THR A 11 47.06 3.64 -8.45
CA THR A 11 46.62 2.35 -7.93
C THR A 11 47.09 2.16 -6.48
N GLY A 12 46.22 2.43 -5.51
CA GLY A 12 46.46 2.16 -4.09
C GLY A 12 46.16 0.71 -3.69
N ARG A 13 47.15 -0.18 -3.82
CA ARG A 13 47.13 -1.57 -3.33
C ARG A 13 47.45 -1.60 -1.83
N GLN A 14 46.45 -1.68 -0.95
CA GLN A 14 46.69 -1.85 0.49
C GLN A 14 47.03 -3.31 0.84
N ARG A 15 48.23 -3.48 1.39
CA ARG A 15 48.77 -4.72 1.96
C ARG A 15 48.04 -5.07 3.26
N GLN A 16 47.44 -6.26 3.31
CA GLN A 16 47.10 -6.92 4.57
C GLN A 16 48.37 -7.30 5.33
N LYS A 17 48.46 -6.89 6.59
CA LYS A 17 49.43 -7.40 7.56
C LYS A 17 48.66 -8.11 8.66
N HIS A 18 48.93 -9.40 8.82
CA HIS A 18 48.55 -10.20 9.97
C HIS A 18 49.14 -9.63 11.24
N LEU A 19 48.40 -9.62 12.36
CA LEU A 19 48.87 -10.18 13.65
C LEU A 19 47.74 -10.10 14.68
N GLY A 20 47.62 -11.17 15.48
CA GLY A 20 46.48 -11.43 16.35
C GLY A 20 46.39 -10.53 17.58
N PHE A 21 45.19 -10.49 18.14
CA PHE A 21 44.97 -10.16 19.54
C PHE A 21 44.00 -11.16 20.17
N LEU A 22 44.44 -11.62 21.33
CA LEU A 22 43.83 -12.57 22.25
C LEU A 22 42.63 -11.93 22.98
N ALA A 23 41.60 -12.74 23.21
CA ALA A 23 40.64 -12.75 24.34
C ALA A 23 39.93 -11.47 24.80
N VAL A 24 38.59 -11.54 24.94
CA VAL A 24 37.80 -11.36 26.18
C VAL A 24 36.32 -11.39 25.78
N GLY A 25 35.55 -12.26 26.44
CA GLY A 25 34.12 -12.45 26.18
C GLY A 25 33.25 -11.30 26.64
N ILE A 26 32.06 -11.19 26.02
CA ILE A 26 30.83 -10.67 26.61
C ILE A 26 29.67 -11.32 25.85
N LEU A 27 28.92 -12.15 26.58
CA LEU A 27 27.66 -12.77 26.21
C LEU A 27 26.60 -11.66 26.12
N SER A 28 26.45 -11.04 24.94
CA SER A 28 25.39 -10.07 24.68
C SER A 28 24.15 -10.78 24.17
N LEU A 29 23.34 -11.27 25.10
CA LEU A 29 21.97 -11.71 24.86
C LEU A 29 21.08 -10.46 24.69
N GLY A 30 21.30 -9.72 23.60
CA GLY A 30 20.46 -8.61 23.18
C GLY A 30 19.29 -9.16 22.39
N MET A 31 18.14 -9.29 23.04
CA MET A 31 16.84 -9.38 22.38
C MET A 31 16.71 -8.16 21.47
N PHE A 32 17.01 -8.32 20.18
CA PHE A 32 16.47 -7.43 19.17
C PHE A 32 14.97 -7.70 19.16
N ALA A 33 14.27 -6.88 19.92
CA ALA A 33 12.86 -6.59 19.71
C ALA A 33 12.65 -6.45 18.21
N GLY A 34 11.79 -7.32 17.68
CA GLY A 34 11.45 -7.36 16.27
C GLY A 34 11.13 -5.95 15.80
N CYS A 35 11.97 -5.48 14.89
CA CYS A 35 11.65 -4.36 14.01
C CYS A 35 10.27 -4.65 13.45
N GLY A 36 9.32 -3.74 13.71
CA GLY A 36 7.94 -3.87 13.29
C GLY A 36 7.90 -4.18 11.80
N SER A 37 7.52 -5.41 11.48
CA SER A 37 7.19 -5.83 10.14
C SER A 37 5.99 -4.99 9.72
N GLY A 38 6.24 -3.90 9.01
CA GLY A 38 5.21 -3.27 8.19
C GLY A 38 4.54 -4.37 7.39
N ALA A 39 3.20 -4.38 7.42
CA ALA A 39 2.37 -5.32 6.68
C ALA A 39 3.01 -5.54 5.30
N SER A 40 3.42 -6.79 5.06
CA SER A 40 4.26 -7.15 3.93
C SER A 40 3.62 -6.66 2.65
N SER A 41 4.36 -5.90 1.83
CA SER A 41 3.88 -5.39 0.54
C SER A 41 3.23 -6.49 -0.31
N ALA A 42 3.61 -7.76 -0.13
CA ALA A 42 3.02 -8.91 -0.80
C ALA A 42 1.55 -9.18 -0.43
N GLU A 43 1.12 -8.98 0.82
CA GLU A 43 -0.29 -9.15 1.22
C GLU A 43 -1.17 -8.00 0.71
N THR A 44 -0.62 -6.78 0.68
CA THR A 44 -1.29 -5.62 0.09
C THR A 44 -1.35 -5.72 -1.44
N GLU A 45 -0.32 -6.29 -2.08
CA GLU A 45 -0.29 -6.54 -3.53
C GLU A 45 -1.28 -7.62 -3.98
N GLY A 46 -1.64 -8.56 -3.12
CA GLY A 46 -2.71 -9.55 -3.37
C GLY A 46 -4.14 -9.04 -3.14
N SER A 47 -4.30 -7.86 -2.53
CA SER A 47 -5.62 -7.32 -2.22
C SER A 47 -6.25 -6.60 -3.42
N SER A 48 -7.45 -7.02 -3.82
CA SER A 48 -8.33 -6.31 -4.76
C SER A 48 -8.64 -4.87 -4.32
N LEU A 49 -8.36 -4.51 -3.06
CA LEU A 49 -8.64 -3.19 -2.52
C LEU A 49 -7.80 -2.07 -3.16
N LYS A 50 -6.55 -2.34 -3.52
CA LYS A 50 -5.69 -1.32 -4.17
C LYS A 50 -6.23 -0.89 -5.54
N PRO A 51 -6.49 -1.80 -6.50
CA PRO A 51 -7.08 -1.40 -7.77
C PRO A 51 -8.48 -0.78 -7.60
N LEU A 52 -9.29 -1.24 -6.64
CA LEU A 52 -10.57 -0.63 -6.31
C LEU A 52 -10.40 0.85 -5.91
N ALA A 53 -9.46 1.16 -5.01
CA ALA A 53 -9.20 2.52 -4.55
C ALA A 53 -8.62 3.42 -5.65
N VAL A 54 -7.74 2.89 -6.51
CA VAL A 54 -7.21 3.61 -7.68
C VAL A 54 -8.33 3.98 -8.66
N LEU A 55 -9.22 3.04 -8.97
CA LEU A 55 -10.37 3.30 -9.84
C LEU A 55 -11.35 4.29 -9.20
N TYR A 56 -11.50 4.26 -7.88
CA TYR A 56 -12.32 5.22 -7.14
C TYR A 56 -11.74 6.62 -7.24
N GLY A 57 -10.43 6.79 -6.96
CA GLY A 57 -9.75 8.09 -7.14
C GLY A 57 -9.87 8.61 -8.57
N ARG A 58 -9.84 7.72 -9.57
CA ARG A 58 -10.08 8.08 -10.97
C ARG A 58 -11.52 8.55 -11.22
N TYR A 59 -12.51 7.90 -10.62
CA TYR A 59 -13.90 8.34 -10.66
C TYR A 59 -14.00 9.77 -10.13
N ILE A 60 -13.47 10.02 -8.93
CA ILE A 60 -13.48 11.34 -8.29
C ILE A 60 -12.86 12.41 -9.21
N GLY A 61 -11.70 12.11 -9.80
CA GLY A 61 -11.02 13.02 -10.72
C GLY A 61 -11.86 13.37 -11.96
N GLN A 62 -12.62 12.42 -12.50
CA GLN A 62 -13.48 12.64 -13.67
C GLN A 62 -14.83 13.31 -13.32
N HIS A 63 -15.29 13.15 -12.08
CA HIS A 63 -16.57 13.67 -11.59
C HIS A 63 -16.41 14.91 -10.69
N ARG A 64 -15.35 15.71 -10.93
CA ARG A 64 -15.11 17.01 -10.26
C ARG A 64 -15.12 16.92 -8.74
N GLY A 65 -14.53 15.87 -8.19
CA GLY A 65 -14.46 15.68 -6.74
C GLY A 65 -15.64 14.92 -6.14
N GLN A 66 -16.67 14.58 -6.92
CA GLN A 66 -17.87 13.91 -6.41
C GLN A 66 -17.69 12.39 -6.39
N PRO A 67 -17.98 11.73 -5.24
CA PRO A 67 -18.00 10.28 -5.15
C PRO A 67 -19.14 9.65 -5.97
N PRO A 68 -19.03 8.37 -6.35
CA PRO A 68 -20.16 7.65 -6.91
C PRO A 68 -21.30 7.64 -5.89
N ALA A 69 -22.54 7.82 -6.35
CA ALA A 69 -23.72 7.79 -5.51
C ALA A 69 -24.07 6.37 -5.02
N SER A 70 -23.59 5.33 -5.73
CA SER A 70 -23.83 3.93 -5.36
C SER A 70 -22.78 2.97 -5.93
N GLU A 71 -22.79 1.73 -5.44
CA GLU A 71 -22.00 0.64 -6.01
C GLU A 71 -22.35 0.37 -7.48
N ALA A 72 -23.62 0.45 -7.85
CA ALA A 72 -24.07 0.18 -9.21
C ALA A 72 -23.43 1.19 -10.20
N GLU A 73 -23.50 2.48 -9.88
CA GLU A 73 -22.87 3.54 -10.67
C GLU A 73 -21.35 3.37 -10.76
N PHE A 74 -20.71 3.03 -9.64
CA PHE A 74 -19.27 2.81 -9.65
C PHE A 74 -18.87 1.59 -10.48
N LYS A 75 -19.62 0.49 -10.41
CA LYS A 75 -19.42 -0.69 -11.27
C LYS A 75 -19.64 -0.36 -12.73
N GLU A 76 -20.66 0.42 -13.07
CA GLU A 76 -20.89 0.89 -14.45
C GLU A 76 -19.70 1.70 -14.97
N PHE A 77 -19.17 2.61 -14.15
CA PHE A 77 -17.95 3.35 -14.47
C PHE A 77 -16.74 2.44 -14.70
N ILE A 78 -16.53 1.44 -13.85
CA ILE A 78 -15.41 0.50 -14.03
C ILE A 78 -15.58 -0.31 -15.32
N ARG A 79 -16.81 -0.70 -15.64
CA ARG A 79 -17.13 -1.43 -16.89
C ARG A 79 -16.99 -0.59 -18.15
N SER A 80 -16.93 0.74 -18.05
CA SER A 80 -16.69 1.61 -19.20
C SER A 80 -15.22 1.68 -19.64
N PHE A 81 -14.29 1.08 -18.88
CA PHE A 81 -12.89 1.00 -19.27
C PHE A 81 -12.64 -0.17 -20.24
N GLU A 82 -11.70 0.04 -21.15
CA GLU A 82 -11.23 -1.00 -22.06
C GLU A 82 -10.61 -2.19 -21.27
N PRO A 83 -10.91 -3.46 -21.64
CA PRO A 83 -10.41 -4.63 -20.92
C PRO A 83 -8.90 -4.68 -20.69
N PRO A 84 -8.03 -4.25 -21.64
CA PRO A 84 -6.59 -4.18 -21.40
C PRO A 84 -6.19 -3.22 -20.26
N ALA A 85 -6.93 -2.12 -20.08
CA ALA A 85 -6.67 -1.16 -19.01
C ALA A 85 -7.10 -1.68 -17.63
N LEU A 86 -8.17 -2.48 -17.57
CA LEU A 86 -8.56 -3.18 -16.34
C LEU A 86 -7.57 -4.29 -16.00
N LYS A 87 -7.13 -5.06 -17.00
CA LYS A 87 -6.16 -6.14 -16.83
C LYS A 87 -4.80 -5.64 -16.34
N SER A 88 -4.34 -4.46 -16.76
CA SER A 88 -3.09 -3.88 -16.26
C SER A 88 -3.17 -3.45 -14.78
N LEU A 89 -4.38 -3.29 -14.25
CA LEU A 89 -4.65 -3.08 -12.82
C LEU A 89 -4.91 -4.41 -12.06
N GLY A 90 -4.80 -5.56 -12.73
CA GLY A 90 -5.12 -6.87 -12.14
C GLY A 90 -6.62 -7.13 -12.01
N VAL A 91 -7.48 -6.34 -12.65
CA VAL A 91 -8.94 -6.50 -12.62
C VAL A 91 -9.36 -7.44 -13.76
N HIS A 92 -9.78 -8.64 -13.39
CA HIS A 92 -10.29 -9.65 -14.33
C HIS A 92 -11.82 -9.76 -14.32
N ASP A 93 -12.42 -9.44 -13.18
CA ASP A 93 -13.86 -9.47 -12.95
C ASP A 93 -14.21 -8.26 -12.08
N VAL A 94 -15.18 -7.47 -12.53
CA VAL A 94 -15.57 -6.22 -11.85
C VAL A 94 -16.28 -6.50 -10.55
N ASP A 95 -17.05 -7.58 -10.44
CA ASP A 95 -17.78 -7.92 -9.23
C ASP A 95 -16.84 -8.51 -8.17
N GLN A 96 -15.84 -9.30 -8.57
CA GLN A 96 -14.79 -9.80 -7.66
C GLN A 96 -13.90 -8.70 -7.08
N LEU A 97 -13.80 -7.55 -7.75
CA LEU A 97 -13.05 -6.40 -7.26
C LEU A 97 -13.60 -5.85 -5.92
N PHE A 98 -14.88 -6.09 -5.64
CA PHE A 98 -15.56 -5.60 -4.43
C PHE A 98 -15.53 -6.61 -3.28
N VAL A 99 -14.83 -7.74 -3.44
CA VAL A 99 -14.71 -8.80 -2.44
C VAL A 99 -13.26 -8.88 -1.99
N SER A 100 -13.02 -8.95 -0.68
CA SER A 100 -11.70 -9.20 -0.14
C SER A 100 -11.29 -10.64 -0.41
N GLN A 101 -10.12 -10.82 -1.01
CA GLN A 101 -9.52 -12.13 -1.20
C GLN A 101 -8.98 -12.73 0.11
N ARG A 102 -8.87 -11.92 1.18
CA ARG A 102 -8.40 -12.38 2.49
C ARG A 102 -9.51 -13.11 3.24
N ASP A 103 -10.61 -12.42 3.51
CA ASP A 103 -11.70 -12.91 4.35
C ASP A 103 -12.95 -13.37 3.57
N GLY A 104 -12.97 -13.19 2.25
CA GLY A 104 -14.09 -13.53 1.38
C GLY A 104 -15.32 -12.63 1.56
N GLN A 105 -15.23 -11.58 2.37
CA GLN A 105 -16.32 -10.64 2.60
C GLN A 105 -16.29 -9.49 1.60
N PRO A 106 -17.45 -8.91 1.27
CA PRO A 106 -17.50 -7.65 0.53
C PRO A 106 -16.74 -6.55 1.28
N PHE A 107 -15.99 -5.74 0.55
CA PHE A 107 -15.48 -4.48 1.10
C PHE A 107 -16.65 -3.56 1.44
N VAL A 108 -16.46 -2.73 2.47
CA VAL A 108 -17.32 -1.58 2.68
C VAL A 108 -16.73 -0.43 1.86
N VAL A 109 -17.47 0.03 0.86
CA VAL A 109 -17.10 1.17 0.01
C VAL A 109 -17.98 2.35 0.39
N LEU A 110 -17.38 3.52 0.56
CA LEU A 110 -18.07 4.75 0.94
C LEU A 110 -18.58 5.45 -0.32
N TYR A 111 -19.90 5.64 -0.42
CA TYR A 111 -20.57 6.27 -1.56
C TYR A 111 -21.30 7.54 -1.14
N GLY A 112 -21.63 8.39 -2.12
CA GLY A 112 -22.49 9.57 -1.99
C GLY A 112 -21.82 10.77 -1.32
N GLU A 113 -21.22 10.59 -0.15
CA GLU A 113 -20.47 11.64 0.54
C GLU A 113 -19.00 11.28 0.70
N LYS A 114 -18.15 12.30 0.54
CA LYS A 114 -16.72 12.16 0.75
C LYS A 114 -16.44 11.93 2.23
N SER A 115 -15.62 10.92 2.54
CA SER A 115 -15.20 10.69 3.92
C SER A 115 -14.49 11.92 4.48
N LYS A 116 -14.87 12.31 5.70
CA LYS A 116 -14.16 13.35 6.46
C LYS A 116 -12.92 12.81 7.17
N ALA A 117 -12.83 11.48 7.31
CA ALA A 117 -11.69 10.82 7.92
C ALA A 117 -10.55 10.68 6.90
N LEU A 118 -9.36 11.11 7.31
CA LEU A 118 -8.14 10.92 6.54
C LEU A 118 -7.54 9.57 6.90
N GLY A 119 -7.30 8.76 5.88
CA GLY A 119 -6.69 7.44 6.01
C GLY A 119 -5.26 7.44 5.47
N PRO A 120 -4.83 6.33 4.85
CA PRO A 120 -3.49 6.16 4.30
C PRO A 120 -3.05 7.33 3.43
N ALA A 121 -1.77 7.69 3.55
CA ALA A 121 -1.17 8.84 2.85
C ALA A 121 -1.87 10.20 3.11
N GLY A 122 -2.66 10.32 4.18
CA GLY A 122 -3.39 11.55 4.51
C GLY A 122 -4.55 11.87 3.57
N ALA A 123 -4.98 10.91 2.76
CA ALA A 123 -6.09 11.07 1.82
C ALA A 123 -7.40 10.51 2.40
N PRO A 124 -8.56 11.03 1.99
CA PRO A 124 -9.87 10.55 2.46
C PRO A 124 -10.06 9.05 2.27
N ILE A 125 -10.63 8.37 3.27
CA ILE A 125 -10.95 6.94 3.18
C ILE A 125 -12.05 6.71 2.13
N VAL A 126 -11.90 5.66 1.32
CA VAL A 126 -12.90 5.29 0.28
C VAL A 126 -13.41 3.87 0.43
N ALA A 127 -12.60 2.95 0.97
CA ALA A 127 -13.01 1.57 1.19
C ALA A 127 -12.21 0.91 2.31
N TYR A 128 -12.78 -0.12 2.93
CA TYR A 128 -12.11 -0.95 3.92
C TYR A 128 -12.68 -2.37 3.98
N GLU A 129 -11.94 -3.30 4.59
CA GLU A 129 -12.42 -4.66 4.87
C GLU A 129 -13.54 -4.66 5.90
N LYS A 130 -14.62 -5.38 5.60
CA LYS A 130 -15.75 -5.50 6.54
C LYS A 130 -15.36 -6.21 7.83
N GLN A 131 -14.61 -7.31 7.73
CA GLN A 131 -14.21 -8.10 8.89
C GLN A 131 -12.70 -8.07 9.10
N GLY A 132 -11.92 -8.34 8.06
CA GLY A 132 -10.47 -8.51 8.12
C GLY A 132 -10.05 -9.84 8.76
N ILE A 133 -8.76 -10.02 9.02
CA ILE A 133 -8.18 -11.23 9.62
C ILE A 133 -7.34 -10.87 10.83
N GLY A 134 -7.46 -11.65 11.91
CA GLY A 134 -6.60 -11.49 13.08
C GLY A 134 -6.77 -10.15 13.80
N GLY A 135 -7.98 -9.59 13.78
CA GLY A 135 -8.29 -8.29 14.38
C GLY A 135 -7.69 -7.10 13.64
N ARG A 136 -7.25 -7.30 12.39
CA ARG A 136 -6.69 -6.28 11.53
C ARG A 136 -7.47 -6.16 10.23
N ARG A 137 -7.60 -4.94 9.71
CA ARG A 137 -8.35 -4.62 8.50
C ARG A 137 -7.51 -3.77 7.57
N PHE A 138 -7.58 -4.07 6.27
CA PHE A 138 -7.11 -3.13 5.28
C PHE A 138 -8.06 -1.96 5.10
N VAL A 139 -7.49 -0.75 5.06
CA VAL A 139 -8.18 0.50 4.78
C VAL A 139 -7.51 1.16 3.58
N ALA A 140 -8.30 1.70 2.67
CA ALA A 140 -7.82 2.36 1.48
C ALA A 140 -8.33 3.79 1.35
N SER A 141 -7.47 4.66 0.82
CA SER A 141 -7.77 6.06 0.59
C SER A 141 -8.00 6.38 -0.90
N GLU A 142 -8.57 7.55 -1.15
CA GLU A 142 -8.79 8.11 -2.49
C GLU A 142 -7.51 8.19 -3.34
N SER A 143 -6.34 8.24 -2.71
CA SER A 143 -5.04 8.24 -3.39
C SER A 143 -4.62 6.88 -3.94
N GLY A 144 -5.33 5.80 -3.58
CA GLY A 144 -4.95 4.41 -3.85
C GLY A 144 -3.96 3.83 -2.84
N ALA A 145 -3.58 4.58 -1.79
CA ALA A 145 -2.80 4.05 -0.69
C ALA A 145 -3.66 3.10 0.17
N VAL A 146 -3.07 1.99 0.59
CA VAL A 146 -3.69 0.94 1.40
C VAL A 146 -2.78 0.66 2.60
N GLU A 147 -3.35 0.64 3.80
CA GLU A 147 -2.64 0.25 5.02
C GLU A 147 -3.46 -0.77 5.80
N GLU A 148 -2.76 -1.68 6.48
CA GLU A 148 -3.36 -2.55 7.46
C GLU A 148 -3.42 -1.83 8.80
N MET A 149 -4.60 -1.85 9.41
CA MET A 149 -4.85 -1.19 10.69
C MET A 149 -5.33 -2.21 11.70
N ASP A 150 -4.86 -2.09 12.93
CA ASP A 150 -5.48 -2.79 14.05
C ASP A 150 -6.84 -2.18 14.39
N GLU A 151 -7.59 -2.89 15.24
CA GLU A 151 -8.94 -2.50 15.64
C GLU A 151 -8.99 -1.13 16.37
N GLU A 152 -7.93 -0.71 17.06
CA GLU A 152 -7.89 0.60 17.72
C GLU A 152 -7.71 1.72 16.69
N GLN A 153 -6.73 1.58 15.80
CA GLN A 153 -6.48 2.48 14.68
C GLN A 153 -7.72 2.60 13.79
N PHE A 154 -8.34 1.47 13.46
CA PHE A 154 -9.53 1.43 12.62
C PHE A 154 -10.69 2.19 13.25
N ARG A 155 -10.98 1.97 14.54
CA ARG A 155 -12.07 2.67 15.25
C ARG A 155 -11.83 4.17 15.41
N ALA A 156 -10.58 4.60 15.51
CA ALA A 156 -10.25 6.02 15.55
C ALA A 156 -10.57 6.75 14.23
N LEU A 157 -10.49 6.04 13.10
CA LEU A 157 -10.69 6.59 11.77
C LEU A 157 -12.09 6.37 11.21
N VAL A 158 -12.73 5.25 11.54
CA VAL A 158 -14.06 4.87 11.06
C VAL A 158 -15.00 4.76 12.27
N PRO A 159 -15.63 5.87 12.69
CA PRO A 159 -16.57 5.85 13.80
C PRO A 159 -17.89 5.17 13.38
N ASN A 160 -18.37 4.24 14.22
CA ASN A 160 -19.58 3.42 14.00
C ASN A 160 -19.53 2.55 12.71
N PRO A 161 -18.56 1.63 12.61
CA PRO A 161 -18.39 0.75 11.45
C PRO A 161 -19.41 -0.38 11.34
#